data_AF-A0A938CN24-F1
#
_entry.id   AF-A0A938CN24-F1
#
_cell.length_a   1.000
_cell.length_b   1.000
_cell.length_c   1.000
_cell.angle_alpha   90.00
_cell.angle_beta   90.00
_cell.angle_gamma   90.00
#
_symmetry.space_group_name_H-M   'P 1'
#
loop_
_entity.id
_entity.type
_entity.pdbx_description
1 polymer ?
#
loop_
_entity_poly.entity_id
_entity_poly.type
_entity_poly.pdbx_seq_one_letter_code
_entity_poly.pdbx_strand_id
1 'polypeptide(L)'
;MIRAINWWNRIGRQRRTGWLLISVSMIYIFYFLKARVFSTGVPIVTKEWIWFSLSFVGIMIGTINLRMADMRERNQETMPLIDPDKVKRK
;
A
#
# COMPACT_ATOMS: atom_id res chain seq x y z
N MET A 1 7.68 -13.80 -14.17
CA MET A 1 8.46 -12.81 -13.38
C MET A 1 8.58 -11.45 -14.05
N ILE A 2 9.09 -11.39 -15.29
CA ILE A 2 9.35 -10.11 -16.02
C ILE A 2 8.09 -9.21 -16.13
N ARG A 3 6.91 -9.79 -16.38
CA ARG A 3 5.64 -9.04 -16.49
C ARG A 3 5.24 -8.32 -15.19
N ALA A 4 5.42 -8.95 -14.04
CA ALA A 4 5.04 -8.38 -12.75
C ALA A 4 5.97 -7.23 -12.33
N ILE A 5 7.28 -7.39 -12.57
CA ILE A 5 8.27 -6.34 -12.32
C ILE A 5 8.00 -5.13 -13.22
N ASN A 6 7.73 -5.37 -14.50
CA ASN A 6 7.41 -4.30 -15.44
C ASN A 6 6.11 -3.57 -15.07
N TRP A 7 5.08 -4.29 -14.61
CA TRP A 7 3.86 -3.69 -14.09
C TRP A 7 4.14 -2.83 -12.84
N TRP A 8 4.90 -3.36 -11.89
CA TRP A 8 5.26 -2.66 -10.66
C TRP A 8 6.02 -1.35 -10.93
N ASN A 9 6.91 -1.36 -11.91
CA ASN A 9 7.68 -0.16 -12.27
C ASN A 9 6.82 0.90 -12.97
N ARG A 10 5.71 0.51 -13.61
CA ARG A 10 4.79 1.41 -14.33
C ARG A 10 3.75 2.08 -13.43
N ILE A 11 3.41 1.49 -12.28
CA ILE A 11 2.42 2.09 -11.37
C ILE A 11 3.00 3.31 -10.64
N GLY A 12 2.15 4.29 -10.32
CA GLY A 12 2.56 5.49 -9.58
C GLY A 12 3.07 5.18 -8.17
N ARG A 13 3.89 6.09 -7.61
CA ARG A 13 4.49 5.94 -6.27
C ARG A 13 3.46 5.62 -5.19
N GLN A 14 2.34 6.33 -5.20
CA GLN A 14 1.29 6.17 -4.19
C GLN A 14 0.64 4.78 -4.23
N ARG A 15 0.37 4.26 -5.44
CA ARG A 15 -0.15 2.90 -5.63
C ARG A 15 0.87 1.83 -5.21
N ARG A 16 2.16 2.04 -5.50
CA ARG A 16 3.26 1.18 -5.00
C ARG A 16 3.31 1.16 -3.48
N THR A 17 3.30 2.32 -2.83
CA THR A 17 3.32 2.42 -1.37
C THR A 17 2.10 1.71 -0.75
N GLY A 18 0.92 1.87 -1.35
CA GLY A 18 -0.29 1.16 -0.91
C GLY A 18 -0.13 -0.36 -0.92
N TRP A 19 0.31 -0.91 -2.05
CA TRP A 19 0.58 -2.35 -2.19
C TRP A 19 1.69 -2.85 -1.28
N LEU A 20 2.76 -2.07 -1.09
CA LEU A 20 3.87 -2.42 -0.20
C LEU A 20 3.39 -2.53 1.25
N LEU A 21 2.64 -1.54 1.74
CA LEU A 21 2.09 -1.55 3.10
C LEU A 21 1.18 -2.76 3.34
N ILE A 22 0.26 -3.02 2.42
CA ILE A 22 -0.64 -4.19 2.52
C ILE A 22 0.17 -5.48 2.56
N SER A 23 1.13 -5.63 1.64
CA SER A 23 1.91 -6.87 1.52
C SER A 23 2.75 -7.13 2.77
N VAL A 24 3.48 -6.12 3.26
CA VAL A 24 4.32 -6.26 4.46
C VAL A 24 3.48 -6.53 5.70
N SER A 25 2.36 -5.82 5.88
CA SER A 25 1.43 -6.08 6.99
C SER A 25 0.86 -7.50 6.94
N MET A 26 0.42 -7.96 5.78
CA MET A 26 -0.13 -9.31 5.60
C MET A 26 0.92 -10.39 5.89
N ILE A 27 2.15 -10.20 5.40
CA ILE A 27 3.27 -11.10 5.71
C ILE A 27 3.52 -11.16 7.21
N TYR A 28 3.52 -10.02 7.90
CA TYR A 28 3.71 -9.97 9.35
C TYR A 28 2.58 -10.68 10.10
N ILE A 29 1.32 -10.49 9.70
CA ILE A 29 0.16 -11.19 10.31
C ILE A 29 0.34 -12.70 10.17
N PHE A 30 0.65 -13.20 8.98
CA PHE A 30 0.84 -14.64 8.77
C PHE A 30 2.02 -15.18 9.57
N TYR A 31 3.13 -14.43 9.61
CA TYR A 31 4.27 -14.78 10.44
C TYR A 31 3.89 -14.85 11.92
N PHE A 32 3.22 -13.84 12.45
CA PHE A 32 2.85 -13.76 13.85
C PHE A 32 1.91 -14.91 14.25
N LEU A 33 0.87 -15.16 13.43
CA LEU A 33 -0.05 -16.27 13.66
C LEU A 33 0.69 -17.62 13.63
N LYS A 34 1.49 -17.87 12.60
CA LYS A 34 2.18 -19.16 12.44
C LYS A 34 3.27 -19.39 13.50
N ALA A 35 4.13 -18.40 13.70
CA ALA A 35 5.39 -18.55 14.44
C ALA A 35 5.34 -18.04 15.88
N ARG A 36 4.27 -17.33 16.29
CA ARG A 36 4.11 -16.85 17.66
C ARG A 36 2.84 -17.38 18.33
N VAL A 37 1.73 -17.51 17.59
CA VAL A 37 0.46 -17.99 18.16
C VAL A 37 0.32 -19.52 18.08
N PHE A 38 0.57 -20.12 16.91
CA PHE A 38 0.32 -21.55 16.69
C PHE A 38 1.52 -22.47 16.93
N SER A 39 2.69 -21.90 17.21
CA SER A 39 3.88 -22.67 17.58
C SER A 39 4.17 -22.54 19.07
N THR A 40 4.55 -23.65 19.70
CA THR A 40 5.09 -23.63 21.06
C THR A 40 6.41 -22.86 21.10
N GLY A 41 6.51 -21.85 21.96
CA GLY A 41 7.69 -21.01 22.07
C GLY A 41 7.62 -20.08 23.28
N VAL A 42 8.56 -19.13 23.35
CA VAL A 42 8.57 -18.11 24.40
C VAL A 42 7.27 -17.30 24.42
N PRO A 43 6.78 -16.90 25.60
CA PRO A 43 5.57 -16.10 25.75
C PRO A 43 5.57 -14.88 24.82
N ILE A 44 4.41 -14.57 24.26
CA ILE A 44 4.22 -13.38 23.43
C ILE A 44 4.27 -12.16 24.33
N VAL A 45 5.19 -11.23 24.06
CA VAL A 45 5.34 -10.02 24.87
C VAL A 45 4.49 -8.87 24.30
N THR A 46 4.13 -7.90 25.14
CA THR A 46 3.25 -6.76 24.78
C THR A 46 3.66 -6.04 23.50
N LYS A 47 4.97 -5.86 23.26
CA LYS A 47 5.46 -5.19 22.04
C LYS A 47 5.01 -5.91 20.77
N GLU A 48 4.89 -7.23 20.80
CA GLU A 48 4.49 -8.02 19.64
C GLU A 48 3.00 -7.88 19.35
N TRP A 49 2.16 -7.77 20.39
CA TRP A 49 0.74 -7.43 20.23
C TRP A 49 0.53 -6.02 19.66
N ILE A 50 1.39 -5.08 20.02
CA ILE A 50 1.40 -3.73 19.43
C ILE A 50 1.73 -3.81 17.95
N TRP A 51 2.79 -4.53 17.56
CA TRP A 51 3.14 -4.72 16.14
C TRP A 51 2.05 -5.45 15.36
N PHE A 52 1.42 -6.45 15.97
CA PHE A 52 0.27 -7.14 15.39
C PHE A 52 -0.89 -6.18 15.16
N SER A 53 -1.24 -5.34 16.13
CA SER A 53 -2.28 -4.31 15.98
C SER A 53 -1.93 -3.27 14.91
N LEU A 54 -0.67 -2.80 14.90
CA LEU A 54 -0.16 -1.85 13.91
C LEU A 54 -0.18 -2.41 12.49
N SER A 55 -0.09 -3.73 12.30
CA SER A 55 -0.17 -4.33 10.98
C SER A 55 -1.55 -4.10 10.33
N PHE A 56 -2.64 -4.13 11.10
CA PHE A 56 -3.98 -3.78 10.62
C PHE A 56 -4.07 -2.30 10.25
N VAL A 57 -3.46 -1.42 11.06
CA VAL A 57 -3.33 0.01 10.72
C VAL A 57 -2.57 0.19 9.41
N GLY A 58 -1.49 -0.57 9.20
CA GLY A 58 -0.74 -0.60 7.95
C GLY A 58 -1.60 -1.01 6.74
N ILE A 59 -2.50 -1.99 6.90
CA ILE A 59 -3.46 -2.37 5.85
C ILE A 59 -4.43 -1.23 5.57
N MET A 60 -4.98 -0.58 6.61
CA MET A 60 -5.88 0.57 6.43
C MET A 60 -5.18 1.72 5.68
N ILE A 61 -3.97 2.11 6.08
CA ILE A 61 -3.20 3.15 5.40
C ILE A 61 -2.85 2.72 3.96
N GLY A 62 -2.52 1.45 3.76
CA GLY A 62 -2.25 0.89 2.43
C GLY A 62 -3.46 0.98 1.49
N THR A 63 -4.64 0.58 1.96
CA THR A 63 -5.90 0.67 1.20
C THR A 63 -6.32 2.12 0.93
N ILE A 64 -6.14 3.03 1.88
CA ILE A 64 -6.35 4.47 1.69
C ILE A 64 -5.42 5.01 0.58
N ASN A 65 -4.14 4.61 0.57
CA ASN A 65 -3.21 5.00 -0.50
C ASN A 65 -3.63 4.48 -1.88
N LEU A 66 -4.12 3.23 -1.98
CA LEU A 66 -4.65 2.71 -3.22
C LEU A 66 -5.87 3.50 -3.69
N ARG A 67 -6.82 3.77 -2.78
CA ARG A 67 -8.03 4.54 -3.08
C ARG A 67 -7.70 5.96 -3.53
N MET A 68 -6.75 6.63 -2.87
CA MET A 68 -6.29 7.95 -3.28
C MET A 68 -5.59 7.94 -4.64
N ALA A 69 -4.81 6.89 -4.95
CA ALA A 69 -4.20 6.73 -6.26
C ALA A 69 -5.27 6.59 -7.35
N ASP A 70 -6.31 5.77 -7.10
CA ASP A 70 -7.43 5.59 -8.02
C ASP A 70 -8.23 6.89 -8.21
N MET A 71 -8.50 7.63 -7.13
CA MET A 71 -9.18 8.92 -7.21
C MET A 71 -8.36 9.95 -7.98
N ARG A 72 -7.04 9.93 -7.83
CA ARG A 72 -6.14 10.83 -8.57
C ARG A 72 -6.16 10.53 -10.07
N GLU A 73 -6.12 9.25 -10.45
CA GLU A 73 -6.23 8.83 -11.86
C GLU A 73 -7.57 9.29 -12.46
N ARG A 74 -8.69 9.06 -11.76
CA ARG A 74 -10.03 9.52 -12.21
C ARG A 74 -10.14 11.04 -12.35
N ASN A 75 -9.61 11.78 -11.37
CA ASN A 75 -9.66 13.24 -11.42
C ASN A 75 -8.86 13.79 -12.62
N GLN A 76 -7.73 13.17 -12.96
CA GLN A 76 -6.94 13.51 -14.15
C GLN A 76 -7.69 13.22 -15.47
N GLU A 77 -8.53 12.17 -15.49
CA GLU A 77 -9.38 11.88 -16.65
C GLU A 77 -10.50 12.92 -16.81
N THR A 78 -11.11 13.36 -15.70
CA THR A 78 -12.23 14.33 -15.74
C THR A 78 -11.79 15.79 -15.95
N MET A 79 -10.56 16.12 -15.59
CA MET A 79 -9.97 17.44 -15.81
C MET A 79 -8.68 17.23 -16.62
N PRO A 80 -8.76 17.15 -17.96
CA PRO A 80 -7.55 17.08 -18.76
C PRO A 80 -6.70 18.29 -18.39
N LEU A 81 -5.47 18.04 -17.95
CA LEU A 81 -4.52 19.10 -17.63
C LEU A 81 -4.48 20.03 -18.85
N ILE A 82 -5.05 21.23 -18.71
CA ILE A 82 -4.98 22.23 -19.77
C ILE A 82 -3.50 22.49 -19.96
N ASP A 83 -3.02 22.19 -21.15
CA ASP A 83 -1.64 22.46 -21.54
C ASP A 83 -1.35 23.94 -21.26
N PRO A 84 -0.45 24.28 -20.31
CA PRO A 84 -0.23 25.67 -19.90
C PRO A 84 0.19 26.55 -21.08
N ASP A 85 0.71 25.95 -22.15
CA ASP A 85 1.09 26.63 -23.39
C ASP A 85 -0.11 27.04 -24.25
N LYS A 86 -1.30 26.45 -24.04
CA LYS A 86 -2.56 26.89 -24.67
C LYS A 86 -3.20 28.09 -23.98
N VAL A 87 -2.89 28.33 -22.70
CA VAL A 87 -3.44 29.46 -21.91
C VAL A 87 -2.72 30.77 -22.26
N LYS A 88 -1.43 30.72 -22.62
CA LYS A 88 -0.64 31.91 -22.97
C LYS A 88 -0.89 32.49 -24.38
N ARG A 89 -1.65 31.80 -25.23
CA ARG A 89 -1.87 32.22 -26.64
C ARG A 89 -3.19 32.96 -26.89
N LYS A 90 -3.88 33.44 -25.86
CA LYS A 90 -5.07 34.29 -25.99
C LYS A 90 -4.83 35.69 -25.49
#